data_AF-A0A1H6KWJ0-F1
#
_entry.id   AF-A0A1H6KWJ0-F1
#
_cell.length_a   1.000
_cell.length_b   1.000
_cell.length_c   1.000
_cell.angle_alpha   90.00
_cell.angle_beta   90.00
_cell.angle_gamma   90.00
#
_symmetry.space_group_name_H-M   'P 1'
#
loop_
_entity.id
_entity.type
_entity.pdbx_description
1 polymer ?
#
loop_
_entity_poly.entity_id
_entity_poly.type
_entity_poly.pdbx_seq_one_letter_code
_entity_poly.pdbx_strand_id
1 'polypeptide(L)'
;MLHDILRLIHLLCAMCFGGAIITEVLALGPLRHVVSQSEFTRMEYLLFRRIRRSYPPIVVALFATGFVMYAEFLGAAGGWGPFLDTSFGLLLTVKMGLALGLAAIFLSAPFVFMPGAATGLRGRLRHFLLISGSDRDFVSARFAAVHYLAFLLVISIVVLARLIYMI
;
A
#
# COMPACT_ATOMS: atom_id res chain seq x y z
N MET A 1 -17.29 -21.00 -2.98
CA MET A 1 -16.23 -21.65 -2.16
C MET A 1 -14.85 -21.06 -2.44
N LEU A 2 -14.22 -21.28 -3.62
CA LEU A 2 -12.88 -20.73 -3.89
C LEU A 2 -12.86 -19.19 -3.84
N HIS A 3 -13.80 -18.54 -4.52
CA HIS A 3 -13.92 -17.08 -4.50
C HIS A 3 -14.07 -16.51 -3.07
N ASP A 4 -14.85 -17.17 -2.21
CA ASP A 4 -15.06 -16.73 -0.83
C ASP A 4 -13.77 -16.84 0.00
N ILE A 5 -12.98 -17.90 -0.21
CA ILE A 5 -11.67 -18.08 0.41
C ILE A 5 -10.70 -17.00 -0.07
N LEU A 6 -10.65 -16.72 -1.37
CA LEU A 6 -9.82 -15.65 -1.93
C LEU A 6 -10.21 -14.29 -1.35
N ARG A 7 -11.51 -14.01 -1.25
CA ARG A 7 -12.04 -12.80 -0.62
C ARG A 7 -11.64 -12.69 0.84
N LEU A 8 -11.73 -13.78 1.62
CA LEU A 8 -11.31 -13.79 3.02
C LEU A 8 -9.82 -13.48 3.17
N ILE A 9 -8.97 -14.16 2.40
CA ILE A 9 -7.51 -13.93 2.40
C ILE A 9 -7.22 -12.48 2.01
N HIS A 10 -7.86 -11.98 0.94
CA HIS A 10 -7.70 -10.61 0.47
C HIS A 10 -8.04 -9.59 1.57
N LEU A 11 -9.16 -9.77 2.26
CA LEU A 11 -9.59 -8.89 3.35
C LEU A 11 -8.64 -8.93 4.54
N LEU A 12 -8.15 -10.10 4.92
CA LEU A 12 -7.14 -10.23 5.98
C LEU A 12 -5.85 -9.49 5.61
N CYS A 13 -5.36 -9.65 4.37
CA CYS A 13 -4.18 -8.93 3.91
C CYS A 13 -4.43 -7.42 3.82
N ALA A 14 -5.62 -6.99 3.38
CA ALA A 14 -5.99 -5.58 3.29
C ALA A 14 -6.08 -4.94 4.69
N MET A 15 -6.62 -5.66 5.68
CA MET A 15 -6.67 -5.23 7.06
C MET A 15 -5.25 -5.05 7.63
N CYS A 16 -4.34 -6.01 7.42
CA CYS A 16 -2.97 -5.88 7.88
C CYS A 16 -2.25 -4.70 7.20
N PHE A 17 -2.33 -4.60 5.87
CA PHE A 17 -1.61 -3.56 5.11
C PHE A 17 -2.18 -2.16 5.33
N GLY A 18 -3.50 -2.00 5.16
CA GLY A 18 -4.18 -0.72 5.40
C GLY A 18 -4.12 -0.32 6.89
N GLY A 19 -4.25 -1.28 7.81
CA GLY A 19 -4.14 -1.05 9.24
C GLY A 19 -2.77 -0.50 9.67
N ALA A 20 -1.69 -0.92 9.02
CA ALA A 20 -0.36 -0.36 9.24
C ALA A 20 -0.30 1.13 8.90
N ILE A 21 -0.80 1.49 7.72
CA ILE A 21 -0.83 2.88 7.22
C ILE A 21 -1.72 3.75 8.14
N ILE A 22 -2.87 3.23 8.56
CA ILE A 22 -3.77 3.91 9.50
C ILE A 22 -3.07 4.13 10.85
N THR A 23 -2.36 3.13 11.35
CA THR A 23 -1.61 3.23 12.62
C THR A 23 -0.51 4.28 12.51
N GLU A 24 0.22 4.35 11.40
CA GLU A 24 1.25 5.36 11.20
C GLU A 24 0.69 6.79 11.18
N VAL A 25 -0.43 7.01 10.48
CA VAL A 25 -1.00 8.36 10.39
C VAL A 25 -1.71 8.77 11.68
N LEU A 26 -2.54 7.88 12.25
CA LEU A 26 -3.41 8.24 13.38
C LEU A 26 -2.77 8.04 14.75
N ALA A 27 -1.90 7.02 14.91
CA ALA A 27 -1.28 6.72 16.21
C ALA A 27 0.14 7.29 16.32
N LEU A 28 0.98 7.10 15.29
CA LEU A 28 2.36 7.62 15.30
C LEU A 28 2.40 9.12 15.00
N GLY A 29 1.61 9.60 14.04
CA GLY A 29 1.58 11.01 13.63
C GLY A 29 1.45 12.03 14.78
N PRO A 30 0.54 11.85 15.76
CA PRO A 30 0.43 12.75 16.92
C PRO A 30 1.66 12.78 17.84
N LEU A 31 2.42 11.68 17.92
CA LEU A 31 3.59 11.58 18.80
C LEU A 31 4.69 12.59 18.43
N ARG A 32 4.69 13.10 17.18
CA ARG A 32 5.61 14.15 16.72
C ARG A 32 5.59 15.43 17.57
N HIS A 33 4.50 15.67 18.29
CA HIS A 33 4.33 16.85 19.16
C HIS A 33 4.81 16.60 20.59
N VAL A 34 5.09 15.36 20.95
CA VAL A 34 5.41 14.93 22.32
C VAL A 34 6.89 14.56 22.46
N VAL A 35 7.51 14.05 21.40
CA VAL A 35 8.91 13.62 21.39
C VAL A 35 9.80 14.59 20.60
N SER A 36 11.11 14.56 20.82
CA SER A 36 12.03 15.38 20.04
C SER A 36 12.06 14.95 18.56
N GLN A 37 12.39 15.87 17.66
CA GLN A 37 12.41 15.60 16.21
C GLN A 37 13.37 14.46 15.83
N SER A 38 14.52 14.34 16.50
CA SER A 38 15.50 13.28 16.26
C SER A 38 14.97 11.91 16.71
N GLU A 39 14.30 11.85 17.86
CA GLU A 39 13.65 10.62 18.33
C GLU A 39 12.52 10.20 17.41
N PHE A 40 11.68 11.14 16.99
CA PHE A 40 10.59 10.87 16.05
C PHE A 40 11.09 10.29 14.73
N THR A 41 12.12 10.93 14.14
CA THR A 41 12.74 10.48 12.88
C THR A 41 13.32 9.06 13.03
N ARG A 42 13.95 8.77 14.17
CA ARG A 42 14.49 7.44 14.48
C ARG A 42 13.37 6.40 14.62
N MET A 43 12.25 6.75 15.26
CA MET A 43 11.07 5.88 15.37
C MET A 43 10.48 5.56 13.99
N GLU A 44 10.27 6.58 13.14
CA GLU A 44 9.78 6.41 11.77
C GLU A 44 10.72 5.50 10.95
N TYR A 45 12.03 5.73 11.02
CA TYR A 45 13.03 4.88 10.35
C TYR A 45 12.95 3.41 10.79
N LEU A 46 12.89 3.16 12.11
CA LEU A 46 12.82 1.80 12.65
C LEU A 46 11.52 1.09 12.27
N LEU A 47 10.40 1.81 12.30
CA LEU A 47 9.10 1.28 11.90
C LEU A 47 9.09 0.97 10.40
N PHE A 48 9.51 1.92 9.56
CA PHE A 48 9.61 1.75 8.11
C PHE A 48 10.44 0.51 7.75
N ARG A 49 11.60 0.33 8.41
CA ARG A 49 12.47 -0.82 8.20
C ARG A 49 11.86 -2.14 8.63
N ARG A 50 11.09 -2.15 9.72
CA ARG A 50 10.35 -3.34 10.16
C ARG A 50 9.22 -3.68 9.18
N ILE A 51 8.42 -2.70 8.77
CA ILE A 51 7.31 -2.87 7.82
C ILE A 51 7.84 -3.42 6.50
N ARG A 52 8.86 -2.79 5.92
CA ARG A 52 9.45 -3.23 4.64
C ARG A 52 10.02 -4.64 4.67
N ARG A 53 10.43 -5.14 5.83
CA ARG A 53 10.90 -6.52 5.99
C ARG A 53 9.75 -7.51 6.14
N SER A 54 8.70 -7.15 6.88
CA SER A 54 7.63 -8.09 7.26
C SER A 54 6.44 -8.12 6.29
N TYR A 55 6.16 -7.02 5.60
CA TYR A 55 4.96 -6.87 4.77
C TYR A 55 5.02 -7.44 3.34
N PRO A 56 6.17 -7.67 2.68
CA PRO A 56 6.17 -8.16 1.31
C PRO A 56 5.30 -9.41 1.05
N PRO A 57 5.29 -10.45 1.91
CA PRO A 57 4.38 -11.59 1.72
C PRO A 57 2.90 -11.20 1.77
N ILE A 58 2.52 -10.30 2.70
CA ILE A 58 1.15 -9.82 2.86
C ILE A 58 0.71 -9.01 1.63
N VAL A 59 1.59 -8.13 1.15
CA VAL A 59 1.33 -7.30 -0.04
C VAL A 59 1.22 -8.17 -1.29
N VAL A 60 2.12 -9.14 -1.48
CA VAL A 60 2.05 -10.08 -2.60
C VAL A 60 0.74 -10.87 -2.58
N ALA A 61 0.34 -11.41 -1.44
CA ALA A 61 -0.93 -12.12 -1.30
C ALA A 61 -2.15 -11.21 -1.56
N LEU A 62 -2.11 -9.97 -1.06
CA LEU A 62 -3.16 -8.96 -1.29
C LEU A 62 -3.38 -8.70 -2.79
N PHE A 63 -2.31 -8.42 -3.51
CA PHE A 63 -2.40 -8.13 -4.94
C PHE A 63 -2.72 -9.38 -5.76
N ALA A 64 -2.11 -10.53 -5.45
CA ALA A 64 -2.40 -11.77 -6.16
C ALA A 64 -3.88 -12.14 -6.06
N THR A 65 -4.44 -12.17 -4.85
CA THR A 65 -5.88 -12.45 -4.65
C THR A 65 -6.77 -11.39 -5.30
N GLY A 66 -6.39 -10.11 -5.24
CA GLY A 66 -7.13 -9.03 -5.88
C GLY A 66 -7.17 -9.15 -7.40
N PHE A 67 -6.03 -9.47 -8.02
CA PHE A 67 -5.94 -9.69 -9.47
C PHE A 67 -6.73 -10.91 -9.94
N VAL A 68 -6.66 -12.02 -9.20
CA VAL A 68 -7.44 -13.23 -9.53
C VAL A 68 -8.93 -12.92 -9.51
N MET A 69 -9.44 -12.32 -8.43
CA MET A 69 -10.87 -11.96 -8.34
C MET A 69 -11.27 -10.95 -9.42
N TYR A 70 -10.41 -9.97 -9.73
CA TYR A 70 -10.68 -9.01 -10.81
C TYR A 70 -10.77 -9.69 -12.18
N ALA A 71 -9.86 -10.63 -12.48
CA ALA A 71 -9.86 -11.38 -13.72
C ALA A 71 -11.09 -12.29 -13.84
N GLU A 72 -11.57 -12.88 -12.74
CA GLU A 72 -12.82 -13.64 -12.71
C GLU A 72 -14.02 -12.78 -13.14
N PHE A 73 -14.16 -11.57 -12.58
CA PHE A 73 -15.25 -10.66 -12.96
C PHE A 73 -15.14 -10.17 -14.41
N LEU A 74 -13.93 -9.84 -14.85
CA LEU A 74 -13.68 -9.42 -16.24
C LEU A 74 -14.02 -10.54 -17.24
N GLY A 75 -13.61 -11.78 -16.93
CA GLY A 75 -13.92 -12.95 -17.75
C GLY A 75 -15.41 -13.27 -17.79
N ALA A 76 -16.09 -13.19 -16.65
CA ALA A 76 -17.54 -13.40 -16.55
C ALA A 76 -18.35 -12.37 -17.35
N ALA A 77 -17.85 -11.13 -17.46
CA ALA A 77 -18.47 -10.10 -18.28
C ALA A 77 -18.23 -10.27 -19.79
N GLY A 78 -17.37 -11.20 -20.23
CA GLY A 78 -17.05 -11.40 -21.64
C GLY A 78 -15.98 -10.43 -22.18
N GLY A 79 -15.16 -9.85 -21.31
CA GLY A 79 -14.05 -8.97 -21.68
C GLY A 79 -14.27 -7.50 -21.32
N TRP A 80 -13.33 -6.65 -21.75
CA TRP A 80 -13.21 -5.27 -21.25
C TRP A 80 -14.38 -4.35 -21.59
N GLY A 81 -14.88 -4.39 -22.83
CA GLY A 81 -15.98 -3.51 -23.27
C GLY A 81 -17.23 -3.70 -22.41
N PRO A 82 -17.85 -4.91 -22.44
CA PRO A 82 -19.05 -5.17 -21.64
C PRO A 82 -18.84 -4.98 -20.13
N PHE A 83 -17.63 -5.26 -19.63
CA PHE A 83 -17.31 -5.06 -18.22
C PHE A 83 -17.36 -3.57 -17.83
N LEU A 84 -16.70 -2.71 -18.59
CA LEU A 84 -16.61 -1.27 -18.31
C LEU A 84 -17.92 -0.52 -18.59
N ASP A 85 -18.80 -1.08 -19.41
CA ASP A 85 -20.15 -0.54 -19.63
C ASP A 85 -21.05 -0.67 -18.39
N THR A 86 -20.70 -1.53 -17.44
CA THR A 86 -21.42 -1.66 -16.17
C THR A 86 -20.86 -0.74 -15.09
N SER A 87 -21.74 -0.18 -14.24
CA SER A 87 -21.31 0.60 -13.07
C SER A 87 -20.43 -0.22 -12.13
N PHE A 88 -20.75 -1.51 -11.95
CA PHE A 88 -19.95 -2.44 -11.16
C PHE A 88 -18.52 -2.55 -11.70
N GLY A 89 -18.38 -2.85 -13.00
CA GLY A 89 -17.06 -3.05 -13.61
C GLY A 89 -16.22 -1.78 -13.62
N LEU A 90 -16.83 -0.64 -13.97
CA LEU A 90 -16.17 0.66 -13.91
C LEU A 90 -15.62 0.97 -12.51
N LEU A 91 -16.45 0.84 -11.47
CA LEU A 91 -16.02 1.11 -10.09
C LEU A 91 -14.98 0.10 -9.61
N LEU A 92 -15.08 -1.16 -10.02
CA LEU A 92 -14.07 -2.18 -9.69
C LEU A 92 -12.73 -1.87 -10.36
N THR A 93 -12.73 -1.39 -11.60
CA THR A 93 -11.53 -0.93 -12.31
C THR A 93 -10.92 0.29 -11.64
N VAL A 94 -11.73 1.27 -11.23
CA VAL A 94 -11.25 2.44 -10.46
C VAL A 94 -10.62 1.98 -9.14
N LYS A 95 -11.26 1.05 -8.42
CA LYS A 95 -10.72 0.48 -7.17
C LYS A 95 -9.38 -0.20 -7.40
N MET A 96 -9.25 -0.98 -8.49
CA MET A 96 -7.99 -1.59 -8.87
C MET A 96 -6.92 -0.53 -9.17
N GLY A 97 -7.26 0.52 -9.92
CA GLY A 97 -6.37 1.65 -10.19
C GLY A 97 -5.85 2.33 -8.92
N LEU A 98 -6.73 2.59 -7.95
CA LEU A 98 -6.34 3.14 -6.65
C LEU A 98 -5.41 2.18 -5.88
N ALA A 99 -5.70 0.88 -5.90
CA ALA A 99 -4.85 -0.12 -5.26
C ALA A 99 -3.45 -0.18 -5.92
N LEU A 100 -3.37 -0.08 -7.24
CA LEU A 100 -2.09 -0.02 -7.96
C LEU A 100 -1.32 1.28 -7.67
N GLY A 101 -2.00 2.41 -7.54
CA GLY A 101 -1.40 3.66 -7.08
C GLY A 101 -0.80 3.52 -5.68
N LEU A 102 -1.53 2.89 -4.76
CA LEU A 102 -1.02 2.57 -3.43
C LEU A 102 0.17 1.60 -3.47
N ALA A 103 0.14 0.61 -4.36
CA ALA A 103 1.26 -0.30 -4.60
C ALA A 103 2.50 0.47 -5.07
N ALA A 104 2.34 1.41 -6.01
CA ALA A 104 3.41 2.22 -6.54
C ALA A 104 4.07 3.08 -5.44
N ILE A 105 3.27 3.65 -4.52
CA ILE A 105 3.79 4.33 -3.32
C ILE A 105 4.63 3.36 -2.49
N PHE A 106 4.09 2.19 -2.15
CA PHE A 106 4.81 1.20 -1.33
C PHE A 106 6.12 0.72 -1.98
N LEU A 107 6.11 0.46 -3.28
CA LEU A 107 7.27 -0.01 -4.04
C LEU A 107 8.35 1.07 -4.19
N SER A 108 7.95 2.33 -4.39
CA SER A 108 8.88 3.46 -4.53
C SER A 108 9.38 4.02 -3.20
N ALA A 109 8.71 3.72 -2.07
CA ALA A 109 8.99 4.26 -0.75
C ALA A 109 10.48 4.25 -0.34
N PRO A 110 11.27 3.17 -0.52
CA PRO A 110 12.69 3.17 -0.15
C PRO A 110 13.47 4.29 -0.85
N PHE A 111 13.22 4.49 -2.14
CA PHE A 111 13.92 5.49 -2.95
C PHE A 111 13.41 6.91 -2.70
N VAL A 112 12.14 7.08 -2.35
CA VAL A 112 11.55 8.39 -2.03
C VAL A 112 12.05 8.89 -0.68
N PHE A 113 12.13 7.99 0.30
CA PHE A 113 12.53 8.34 1.68
C PHE A 113 14.04 8.34 1.88
N MET A 114 14.80 7.60 1.07
CA MET A 114 16.27 7.52 1.15
C MET A 114 16.91 7.64 -0.24
N PRO A 115 16.78 8.78 -0.94
CA PRO A 115 17.23 8.94 -2.32
C PRO A 115 18.74 8.76 -2.53
N GLY A 116 19.56 8.97 -1.48
CA GLY A 116 21.02 8.84 -1.53
C GLY A 116 21.56 7.46 -1.13
N ALA A 117 20.69 6.55 -0.70
CA ALA A 117 21.09 5.31 -0.03
C ALA A 117 21.59 4.19 -0.97
N ALA A 118 21.51 4.38 -2.28
CA ALA A 118 21.87 3.35 -3.25
C ALA A 118 22.38 3.91 -4.59
N THR A 119 23.56 3.46 -5.01
CA THR A 119 24.15 3.73 -6.33
C THR A 119 24.23 2.46 -7.19
N GLY A 120 23.99 2.60 -8.50
CA GLY A 120 23.98 1.48 -9.45
C GLY A 120 22.79 0.52 -9.33
N LEU A 121 22.64 -0.39 -10.31
CA LEU A 121 21.48 -1.31 -10.38
C LEU A 121 21.46 -2.31 -9.21
N ARG A 122 22.59 -2.96 -8.93
CA ARG A 122 22.72 -3.94 -7.83
C ARG A 122 22.54 -3.30 -6.45
N GLY A 123 22.99 -2.06 -6.29
CA GLY A 123 22.77 -1.27 -5.07
C GLY A 123 21.30 -0.92 -4.88
N ARG A 124 20.61 -0.47 -5.93
CA ARG A 124 19.17 -0.18 -5.88
C ARG A 124 18.33 -1.42 -5.59
N LEU A 125 18.66 -2.57 -6.17
CA LEU A 125 17.96 -3.82 -5.89
C LEU A 125 18.17 -4.27 -4.44
N ARG A 126 19.40 -4.16 -3.93
CA ARG A 126 19.70 -4.42 -2.52
C ARG A 126 18.90 -3.47 -1.63
N HIS A 127 18.91 -2.17 -1.88
CA HIS A 127 18.19 -1.18 -1.09
C HIS A 127 16.67 -1.42 -1.09
N PHE A 128 16.11 -1.86 -2.22
CA PHE A 128 14.71 -2.22 -2.34
C PHE A 128 14.32 -3.41 -1.45
N LEU A 129 15.15 -4.46 -1.42
CA LEU A 129 14.91 -5.70 -0.66
C LEU A 129 15.33 -5.60 0.80
N LEU A 130 16.47 -4.95 1.05
CA LEU A 130 17.15 -4.77 2.32
C LEU A 130 17.50 -3.29 2.40
N ILE A 131 16.67 -2.51 3.11
CA ILE A 131 16.90 -1.06 3.27
C ILE A 131 18.34 -0.81 3.71
N SER A 132 19.14 -0.30 2.78
CA SER A 132 20.56 -0.02 2.98
C SER A 132 20.72 1.46 3.32
N GLY A 133 20.53 1.85 4.57
CA GLY A 133 20.61 3.27 4.96
C GLY A 133 20.47 3.45 6.47
N SER A 134 20.84 4.63 6.95
CA SER A 134 20.70 5.04 8.35
C SER A 134 19.49 5.95 8.56
N ASP A 135 19.19 6.25 9.81
CA ASP A 135 18.20 7.26 10.19
C ASP A 135 18.55 8.67 9.66
N ARG A 136 19.84 8.96 9.44
CA ARG A 136 20.31 10.23 8.88
C ARG A 136 19.96 10.42 7.40
N ASP A 137 19.80 9.33 6.66
CA ASP A 137 19.46 9.34 5.24
C ASP A 137 17.94 9.46 5.00
N PHE A 138 17.15 9.44 6.08
CA PHE A 138 15.69 9.35 6.04
C PHE A 138 15.04 10.74 6.03
N VAL A 139 14.27 11.01 4.98
CA VAL A 139 13.59 12.30 4.79
C VAL A 139 12.17 12.27 5.38
N SER A 140 12.06 12.57 6.68
CA SER A 140 10.79 12.55 7.43
C SER A 140 9.69 13.45 6.83
N ALA A 141 10.03 14.62 6.28
CA ALA A 141 9.04 15.49 5.63
C ALA A 141 8.32 14.83 4.44
N ARG A 142 9.04 14.03 3.65
CA ARG A 142 8.46 13.25 2.53
C ARG A 142 7.66 12.07 3.06
N PHE A 143 8.11 11.47 4.16
CA PHE A 143 7.41 10.38 4.83
C PHE A 143 5.98 10.80 5.20
N ALA A 144 5.80 11.93 5.89
CA ALA A 144 4.47 12.40 6.27
C ALA A 144 3.53 12.59 5.06
N ALA A 145 3.96 13.35 4.04
CA ALA A 145 3.14 13.62 2.86
C ALA A 145 2.73 12.35 2.11
N VAL A 146 3.67 11.41 1.94
CA VAL A 146 3.41 10.14 1.26
C VAL A 146 2.47 9.25 2.07
N HIS A 147 2.57 9.24 3.41
CA HIS A 147 1.68 8.43 4.25
C HIS A 147 0.27 9.00 4.32
N TYR A 148 0.09 10.33 4.33
CA TYR A 148 -1.24 10.93 4.20
C TYR A 148 -1.90 10.61 2.86
N LEU A 149 -1.13 10.65 1.76
CA LEU A 149 -1.62 10.23 0.45
C LEU A 149 -2.00 8.74 0.44
N ALA A 150 -1.15 7.88 0.99
CA ALA A 150 -1.42 6.45 1.11
C ALA A 150 -2.67 6.19 1.97
N PHE A 151 -2.83 6.91 3.07
CA PHE A 151 -4.01 6.84 3.93
C PHE A 151 -5.28 7.25 3.17
N LEU A 152 -5.25 8.35 2.42
CA LEU A 152 -6.38 8.78 1.60
C LEU A 152 -6.75 7.71 0.55
N LEU A 153 -5.76 7.09 -0.09
CA LEU A 153 -5.99 5.99 -1.02
C LEU A 153 -6.63 4.78 -0.33
N VAL A 154 -6.14 4.37 0.85
CA VAL A 154 -6.73 3.28 1.65
C VAL A 154 -8.20 3.58 1.96
N ILE A 155 -8.51 4.77 2.48
CA ILE A 155 -9.88 5.17 2.77
C ILE A 155 -10.74 5.16 1.51
N SER A 156 -10.23 5.70 0.40
CA SER A 156 -10.94 5.72 -0.88
C SER A 156 -11.24 4.31 -1.40
N ILE A 157 -10.28 3.37 -1.29
CA ILE A 157 -10.47 1.96 -1.67
C ILE A 157 -11.54 1.29 -0.82
N VAL A 158 -11.57 1.55 0.49
CA VAL A 158 -12.55 0.97 1.42
C VAL A 158 -13.95 1.53 1.16
N VAL A 159 -14.08 2.85 1.00
CA VAL A 159 -15.36 3.50 0.66
C VAL A 159 -15.88 2.97 -0.67
N LEU A 160 -15.02 2.93 -1.70
CA LEU A 160 -15.38 2.42 -3.02
C LEU A 160 -15.77 0.94 -2.97
N ALA A 161 -15.05 0.12 -2.18
CA ALA A 161 -15.42 -1.27 -1.96
C ALA A 161 -16.82 -1.40 -1.36
N ARG A 162 -17.22 -0.51 -0.43
CA ARG A 162 -18.57 -0.52 0.13
C ARG A 162 -19.62 -0.08 -0.89
N LEU A 163 -19.34 0.98 -1.65
CA LEU A 163 -20.26 1.52 -2.66
C LEU A 163 -20.56 0.50 -3.77
N ILE A 164 -19.56 -0.29 -4.20
CA ILE A 164 -19.75 -1.34 -5.21
C ILE A 164 -20.81 -2.37 -4.80
N TYR A 165 -20.98 -2.67 -3.51
CA TYR A 165 -21.98 -3.62 -3.02
C TYR A 165 -23.36 -3.00 -2.76
N MET A 166 -23.52 -1.68 -2.96
CA MET A 166 -24.78 -0.97 -2.77
C MET A 166 -25.53 -0.72 -4.09
N ILE A 167 -24.90 -1.02 -5.22
CA ILE A 167 -25.41 -0.87 -6.59
C ILE A 167 -25.72 -2.25 -7.12
#